data_AF-A0A1Q7WDX0-F1
#
_entry.id   AF-A0A1Q7WDX0-F1
#
_cell.length_a   1.000
_cell.length_b   1.000
_cell.length_c   1.000
_cell.angle_alpha   90.00
_cell.angle_beta   90.00
_cell.angle_gamma   90.00
#
_symmetry.space_group_name_H-M   'P 1'
#
loop_
_entity.id
_entity.type
_entity.pdbx_description
1 polymer ?
#
loop_
_entity_poly.entity_id
_entity_poly.type
_entity_poly.pdbx_seq_one_letter_code
_entity_poly.pdbx_strand_id
1 'polypeptide(L)'
;MGIEPDAVASYVDRAVEAMADIVGDLGDDLANTRPGLPGANSPYAILRHCLGVMEFWGGHVVAGRAVDRDRAAEFRASGPTPRGGAATRPDELEFVSQGHALLHVMEEVCQHLGQMEITRDLLRQG
;
A
#
# COMPACT_ATOMS: atom_id res chain seq x y z
N MET A 1 -15.26 26.09 3.31
CA MET A 1 -14.39 25.27 4.18
C MET A 1 -14.44 23.87 3.60
N GLY A 2 -13.31 23.36 3.15
CA GLY A 2 -13.16 22.02 2.58
C GLY A 2 -11.77 21.48 2.94
N ILE A 3 -11.49 20.24 2.55
CA ILE A 3 -10.16 19.66 2.66
C ILE A 3 -9.48 19.86 1.30
N GLU A 4 -8.33 20.55 1.29
CA GLU A 4 -7.55 20.75 0.08
C GLU A 4 -6.91 19.42 -0.38
N PRO A 5 -6.70 19.18 -1.69
CA PRO A 5 -6.09 17.93 -2.18
C PRO A 5 -4.74 17.61 -1.54
N ASP A 6 -3.92 18.63 -1.28
CA ASP A 6 -2.61 18.50 -0.63
C ASP A 6 -2.71 17.94 0.80
N ALA A 7 -3.81 18.22 1.51
CA ALA A 7 -4.04 17.63 2.83
C ALA A 7 -4.33 16.13 2.73
N VAL A 8 -5.12 15.69 1.73
CA VAL A 8 -5.37 14.27 1.46
C VAL A 8 -4.07 13.55 1.09
N ALA A 9 -3.26 14.17 0.22
CA ALA A 9 -1.93 13.65 -0.12
C ALA A 9 -1.03 13.49 1.12
N SER A 10 -1.00 14.49 2.01
CA SER A 10 -0.18 14.44 3.22
C SER A 10 -0.55 13.30 4.19
N TYR A 11 -1.80 12.81 4.18
CA TYR A 11 -2.19 11.62 4.93
C TYR A 11 -1.72 10.32 4.28
N VAL A 12 -1.74 10.25 2.94
CA VAL A 12 -1.18 9.12 2.17
C VAL A 12 0.32 9.02 2.41
N ASP A 13 1.05 10.11 2.22
CA ASP A 13 2.52 10.14 2.37
C ASP A 13 2.95 9.64 3.76
N ARG A 14 2.36 10.21 4.83
CA ARG A 14 2.63 9.82 6.22
C ARG A 14 2.31 8.35 6.52
N ALA A 15 1.26 7.81 5.90
CA ALA A 15 0.89 6.41 6.10
C ALA A 15 1.86 5.46 5.39
N VAL A 16 2.37 5.85 4.21
CA VAL A 16 3.38 5.10 3.46
C VAL A 16 4.76 5.18 4.13
N GLU A 17 5.12 6.33 4.69
CA GLU A 17 6.29 6.49 5.56
C GLU A 17 6.20 5.52 6.75
N ALA A 18 5.09 5.51 7.48
CA ALA A 18 4.89 4.59 8.61
C ALA A 18 4.94 3.10 8.20
N MET A 19 4.44 2.73 7.01
CA MET A 19 4.60 1.37 6.47
C MET A 19 6.07 1.03 6.15
N ALA A 20 6.79 1.97 5.54
CA ALA A 20 8.20 1.78 5.19
C ALA A 20 9.07 1.65 6.46
N ASP A 21 8.79 2.47 7.48
CA ASP A 21 9.40 2.36 8.80
C ASP A 21 9.14 0.96 9.39
N ILE A 22 7.88 0.50 9.45
CA ILE A 22 7.54 -0.85 9.98
C ILE A 22 8.28 -1.97 9.23
N VAL A 23 8.42 -1.87 7.90
CA VAL A 23 9.16 -2.86 7.09
C VAL A 23 10.67 -2.81 7.37
N GLY A 24 11.25 -1.62 7.62
CA GLY A 24 12.64 -1.49 8.07
C GLY A 24 12.88 -2.00 9.49
N ASP A 25 11.96 -1.69 10.41
CA ASP A 25 11.97 -1.98 11.85
C ASP A 25 11.79 -3.48 12.16
N LEU A 26 11.32 -4.26 11.19
CA LEU A 26 11.23 -5.72 11.23
C LEU A 26 12.43 -6.42 10.55
N GLY A 27 13.13 -5.74 9.65
CA GLY A 27 14.19 -6.33 8.82
C GLY A 27 13.66 -7.36 7.81
N ASP A 28 14.53 -7.78 6.89
CA ASP A 28 14.13 -8.60 5.73
C ASP A 28 13.40 -9.90 6.13
N ASP A 29 13.87 -10.63 7.15
CA ASP A 29 13.28 -11.93 7.54
C ASP A 29 11.83 -11.79 8.03
N LEU A 30 11.56 -10.91 9.00
CA LEU A 30 10.21 -10.73 9.55
C LEU A 30 9.31 -9.94 8.60
N ALA A 31 9.83 -8.94 7.88
CA ALA A 31 9.03 -8.18 6.91
C ALA A 31 8.50 -9.04 5.75
N ASN A 32 9.23 -10.10 5.38
CA ASN A 32 8.79 -11.08 4.38
C ASN A 32 7.94 -12.22 4.97
N THR A 33 7.92 -12.40 6.29
CA THR A 33 7.17 -13.47 6.97
C THR A 33 5.68 -13.14 7.06
N ARG A 34 4.82 -14.15 6.86
CA ARG A 34 3.36 -14.07 7.11
C ARG A 34 3.07 -14.49 8.57
N PRO A 35 2.20 -13.78 9.30
CA PRO A 35 1.87 -14.15 10.68
C PRO A 35 1.06 -15.45 10.72
N GLY A 36 0.90 -16.04 11.91
CA GLY A 36 0.14 -17.27 12.15
C GLY A 36 -1.39 -17.18 11.95
N LEU A 37 -1.87 -16.27 11.12
CA LEU A 37 -3.28 -16.01 10.83
C LEU A 37 -3.62 -16.46 9.40
N PRO A 38 -4.60 -17.38 9.19
CA PRO A 38 -4.95 -17.87 7.85
C PRO A 38 -5.32 -16.74 6.88
N GLY A 39 -4.69 -16.74 5.70
CA GLY A 39 -4.93 -15.74 4.66
C GLY A 39 -4.21 -14.40 4.84
N ALA A 40 -3.49 -14.18 5.95
CA ALA A 40 -2.73 -12.95 6.16
C ALA A 40 -1.54 -12.80 5.21
N ASN A 41 -1.27 -11.55 4.83
CA ASN A 41 -0.10 -11.15 4.05
C ASN A 41 1.09 -10.83 4.97
N SER A 42 2.29 -10.75 4.39
CA SER A 42 3.48 -10.24 5.08
C SER A 42 3.50 -8.71 5.03
N PRO A 43 4.19 -8.01 5.96
CA PRO A 43 4.35 -6.56 5.92
C PRO A 43 4.87 -6.03 4.58
N TYR A 44 5.85 -6.71 3.98
CA TYR A 44 6.41 -6.37 2.66
C TYR A 44 5.37 -6.47 1.53
N ALA A 45 4.51 -7.51 1.55
CA ALA A 45 3.43 -7.66 0.57
C ALA A 45 2.34 -6.58 0.73
N ILE A 46 2.02 -6.18 1.97
CA ILE A 46 1.07 -5.09 2.25
C ILE A 46 1.63 -3.75 1.76
N LEU A 47 2.90 -3.42 2.06
CA LEU A 47 3.57 -2.22 1.54
C LEU A 47 3.57 -2.21 0.01
N ARG A 48 3.93 -3.32 -0.63
CA ARG A 48 3.97 -3.42 -2.10
C ARG A 48 2.59 -3.23 -2.73
N HIS A 49 1.52 -3.73 -2.10
CA HIS A 49 0.16 -3.48 -2.55
C HIS A 49 -0.20 -1.98 -2.52
N CYS A 50 0.10 -1.31 -1.41
CA CYS A 50 -0.19 0.12 -1.24
C CYS A 50 0.54 1.01 -2.25
N LEU A 51 1.83 0.72 -2.52
CA LEU A 51 2.60 1.41 -3.56
C LEU A 51 1.97 1.22 -4.95
N GLY A 52 1.43 0.04 -5.24
CA GLY A 52 0.69 -0.22 -6.48
C GLY A 52 -0.64 0.54 -6.57
N VAL A 53 -1.40 0.62 -5.47
CA VAL A 53 -2.64 1.41 -5.35
C VAL A 53 -2.35 2.89 -5.67
N MET A 54 -1.32 3.47 -5.05
CA MET A 54 -0.88 4.85 -5.32
C MET A 54 -0.46 5.07 -6.79
N GLU A 55 0.33 4.14 -7.35
CA GLU A 55 0.83 4.28 -8.71
C GLU A 55 -0.29 4.22 -9.76
N PHE A 56 -1.29 3.35 -9.57
CA PHE A 56 -2.42 3.30 -10.48
C PHE A 56 -3.36 4.50 -10.32
N TRP A 57 -3.89 4.75 -9.12
CA TRP A 57 -4.87 5.81 -8.96
C TRP A 57 -4.26 7.21 -9.05
N GLY A 58 -3.14 7.46 -8.36
CA GLY A 58 -2.42 8.73 -8.45
C GLY A 58 -1.66 8.90 -9.76
N GLY A 59 -0.99 7.84 -10.25
CA GLY A 59 -0.18 7.91 -11.47
C GLY A 59 -0.97 7.81 -12.77
N HIS A 60 -1.78 6.77 -12.94
CA HIS A 60 -2.56 6.57 -14.16
C HIS A 60 -3.85 7.41 -14.18
N VAL A 61 -4.70 7.30 -13.16
CA VAL A 61 -6.06 7.88 -13.19
C VAL A 61 -6.09 9.37 -12.89
N VAL A 62 -5.28 9.86 -11.94
CA VAL A 62 -5.16 11.30 -11.67
C VAL A 62 -4.17 11.96 -12.64
N ALA A 63 -2.94 11.46 -12.76
CA ALA A 63 -1.88 12.10 -13.54
C ALA A 63 -1.72 11.63 -15.00
N GLY A 64 -2.59 10.74 -15.50
CA GLY A 64 -2.61 10.32 -16.91
C GLY A 64 -1.40 9.50 -17.39
N ARG A 65 -0.55 9.00 -16.50
CA ARG A 65 0.68 8.26 -16.86
C ARG A 65 0.36 6.87 -17.40
N ALA A 66 1.20 6.36 -18.30
CA ALA A 66 1.22 4.94 -18.61
C ALA A 66 1.82 4.16 -17.43
N VAL A 67 1.15 3.08 -17.01
CA VAL A 67 1.46 2.33 -15.79
C VAL A 67 1.23 0.83 -16.08
N ASP A 68 2.30 0.02 -16.07
CA ASP A 68 2.27 -1.44 -16.26
C ASP A 68 3.09 -2.17 -15.17
N ARG A 69 2.49 -3.25 -14.65
CA ARG A 69 2.19 -3.42 -13.20
C ARG A 69 1.54 -4.86 -13.16
N ASP A 70 1.91 -5.87 -12.32
CA ASP A 70 1.06 -7.08 -11.91
C ASP A 70 0.61 -7.12 -10.41
N ARG A 71 -0.70 -7.18 -10.12
CA ARG A 71 -1.34 -7.22 -8.77
C ARG A 71 -1.11 -8.56 -8.06
N ALA A 72 -1.13 -9.66 -8.80
CA ALA A 72 -0.95 -10.98 -8.22
C ALA A 72 0.49 -11.17 -7.70
N ALA A 73 1.46 -10.41 -8.24
CA ALA A 73 2.81 -10.35 -7.72
C ALA A 73 2.92 -9.63 -6.37
N GLU A 74 2.02 -8.71 -6.01
CA GLU A 74 2.05 -7.98 -4.72
C GLU A 74 1.93 -8.96 -3.55
N PHE A 75 0.93 -9.84 -3.61
CA PHE A 75 0.67 -10.87 -2.59
C PHE A 75 1.70 -12.02 -2.59
N ARG A 76 2.58 -12.07 -3.60
CA ARG A 76 3.74 -12.97 -3.69
C ARG A 76 5.07 -12.25 -3.50
N ALA A 77 5.06 -10.93 -3.24
CA ALA A 77 6.26 -10.12 -3.26
C ALA A 77 7.16 -10.47 -2.07
N SER A 78 8.43 -10.74 -2.36
CA SER A 78 9.47 -10.80 -1.36
C SER A 78 10.76 -10.18 -1.86
N GLY A 79 11.61 -9.74 -0.95
CA GLY A 79 12.89 -9.12 -1.27
C GLY A 79 13.47 -8.32 -0.09
N PRO A 80 14.67 -7.75 -0.27
CA PRO A 80 15.23 -6.82 0.71
C PRO A 80 14.40 -5.54 0.79
N THR A 81 14.40 -4.87 1.95
CA THR A 81 13.71 -3.59 2.23
C THR A 81 13.65 -2.65 1.00
N PRO A 82 12.45 -2.27 0.50
CA PRO A 82 12.30 -1.96 -0.91
C PRO A 82 12.58 -0.48 -1.26
N ARG A 83 13.17 -0.28 -2.45
CA ARG A 83 12.90 0.91 -3.29
C ARG A 83 11.95 0.50 -4.42
N GLY A 84 11.04 1.40 -4.82
CA GLY A 84 9.75 1.06 -5.44
C GLY A 84 9.73 0.48 -6.87
N GLY A 85 8.57 -0.07 -7.26
CA GLY A 85 8.22 -0.62 -8.58
C GLY A 85 6.76 -1.16 -8.67
N ALA A 86 6.26 -1.47 -9.87
CA ALA A 86 4.83 -1.52 -10.26
C ALA A 86 4.02 -2.87 -10.12
N ALA A 87 2.65 -2.87 -10.09
CA ALA A 87 1.66 -3.98 -9.90
C ALA A 87 0.05 -4.01 -10.34
N THR A 88 -0.49 -3.79 -11.58
CA THR A 88 -1.93 -3.69 -12.09
C THR A 88 -2.72 -5.04 -12.12
N ARG A 89 -4.06 -5.10 -12.22
CA ARG A 89 -5.14 -4.11 -12.46
C ARG A 89 -6.20 -4.18 -11.35
N PRO A 90 -7.01 -3.12 -11.15
CA PRO A 90 -8.26 -3.23 -10.43
C PRO A 90 -9.40 -3.69 -11.36
N ASP A 91 -10.36 -4.41 -10.78
CA ASP A 91 -11.63 -4.76 -11.39
C ASP A 91 -12.60 -3.55 -11.37
N GLU A 92 -13.72 -3.63 -12.08
CA GLU A 92 -14.54 -2.46 -12.45
C GLU A 92 -15.28 -1.77 -11.26
N LEU A 93 -14.62 -0.76 -10.68
CA LEU A 93 -15.25 0.34 -9.94
C LEU A 93 -15.32 1.57 -10.86
N GLU A 94 -16.51 2.16 -11.03
CA GLU A 94 -16.68 3.42 -11.78
C GLU A 94 -16.29 4.64 -10.92
N PHE A 95 -15.09 5.18 -11.16
CA PHE A 95 -14.62 6.39 -10.47
C PHE A 95 -15.18 7.66 -11.12
N VAL A 96 -16.13 8.30 -10.44
CA VAL A 96 -16.85 9.46 -10.99
C VAL A 96 -16.07 10.80 -10.93
N SER A 97 -14.88 10.85 -10.32
CA SER A 97 -13.92 11.97 -10.47
C SER A 97 -12.51 11.64 -9.97
N GLN A 98 -11.51 12.46 -10.33
CA GLN A 98 -10.17 12.42 -9.74
C GLN A 98 -10.18 12.53 -8.20
N GLY A 99 -11.13 13.28 -7.63
CA GLY A 99 -11.30 13.39 -6.18
C GLY A 99 -11.68 12.05 -5.53
N HIS A 100 -12.51 11.24 -6.18
CA HIS A 100 -12.83 9.88 -5.71
C HIS A 100 -11.60 8.96 -5.78
N ALA A 101 -10.77 9.08 -6.82
CA ALA A 101 -9.52 8.32 -6.90
C ALA A 101 -8.53 8.69 -5.77
N LEU A 102 -8.40 9.98 -5.42
CA LEU A 102 -7.56 10.42 -4.29
C LEU A 102 -8.10 9.94 -2.93
N LEU A 103 -9.42 10.01 -2.71
CA LEU A 103 -10.04 9.52 -1.47
C LEU A 103 -9.90 7.99 -1.33
N HIS A 104 -10.02 7.24 -2.43
CA HIS A 104 -9.82 5.79 -2.43
C HIS A 104 -8.37 5.39 -2.12
N VAL A 105 -7.36 6.11 -2.65
CA VAL A 105 -5.96 5.89 -2.23
C VAL A 105 -5.78 6.12 -0.74
N MET A 106 -6.36 7.20 -0.19
CA MET A 106 -6.30 7.48 1.24
C MET A 106 -6.98 6.39 2.07
N GLU A 107 -8.14 5.89 1.65
CA GLU A 107 -8.87 4.82 2.34
C GLU A 107 -8.09 3.50 2.35
N GLU A 108 -7.66 3.01 1.18
CA GLU A 108 -6.92 1.75 1.04
C GLU A 108 -5.59 1.79 1.83
N VAL A 109 -4.81 2.87 1.69
CA VAL A 109 -3.51 3.00 2.36
C VAL A 109 -3.68 3.10 3.88
N CYS A 110 -4.67 3.85 4.39
CA CYS A 110 -4.93 3.90 5.83
C CYS A 110 -5.45 2.56 6.38
N GLN A 111 -6.31 1.85 5.63
CA GLN A 111 -6.81 0.53 6.02
C GLN A 111 -5.67 -0.50 6.09
N HIS A 112 -4.80 -0.51 5.09
CA HIS A 112 -3.67 -1.41 5.03
C HIS A 112 -2.55 -1.07 6.03
N LEU A 113 -2.40 0.18 6.45
CA LEU A 113 -1.49 0.52 7.55
C LEU A 113 -1.94 -0.20 8.83
N GLY A 114 -3.22 -0.07 9.23
CA GLY A 114 -3.75 -0.77 10.41
C GLY A 114 -3.62 -2.30 10.32
N GLN A 115 -3.77 -2.89 9.13
CA GLN A 115 -3.50 -4.31 8.90
C GLN A 115 -2.01 -4.64 9.09
N MET A 116 -1.10 -3.78 8.63
CA MET A 116 0.35 -3.95 8.79
C MET A 116 0.80 -3.81 10.24
N GLU A 117 0.19 -2.90 11.02
CA GLU A 117 0.46 -2.75 12.45
C GLU A 117 0.07 -4.01 13.23
N ILE A 118 -1.14 -4.54 13.00
CA ILE A 118 -1.58 -5.83 13.57
C ILE A 118 -0.63 -6.96 13.15
N THR A 119 -0.19 -6.97 11.88
CA THR A 119 0.74 -7.97 11.35
C THR A 119 2.12 -7.90 12.03
N ARG A 120 2.69 -6.69 12.16
CA ARG A 120 3.92 -6.39 12.89
C ARG A 120 3.84 -6.88 14.34
N ASP A 121 2.73 -6.58 15.02
CA ASP A 121 2.58 -6.89 16.44
C ASP A 121 2.39 -8.39 16.67
N LEU A 122 1.73 -9.12 15.76
CA LEU A 122 1.70 -10.58 15.77
C LEU A 122 3.08 -11.20 15.52
N LEU A 123 3.86 -10.66 14.58
CA LEU A 123 5.21 -11.13 14.27
C LEU A 123 6.23 -10.86 15.37
N ARG A 124 5.99 -9.84 16.22
CA ARG A 124 6.81 -9.52 17.41
C ARG A 124 6.42 -10.30 18.68
N GLN A 125 5.42 -11.18 18.61
CA GLN A 125 4.91 -12.00 19.73
C GLN A 125 5.24 -13.50 19.63
N GLY A 126 5.82 -13.95 18.51
CA GLY A 126 6.20 -15.35 18.25
C GLY A 126 7.69 -15.62 18.39
#